data_AF-A0A5N9F0I1-F1
#
_entry.id   AF-A0A5N9F0I1-F1
#
_cell.length_a   1.000
_cell.length_b   1.000
_cell.length_c   1.000
_cell.angle_alpha   90.00
_cell.angle_beta   90.00
_cell.angle_gamma   90.00
#
_symmetry.space_group_name_H-M   'P 1'
#
loop_
_entity.id
_entity.type
_entity.pdbx_description
1 polymer ?
#
loop_
_entity_poly.entity_id
_entity_poly.type
_entity_poly.pdbx_seq_one_letter_code
_entity_poly.pdbx_strand_id
1 'polypeptide(L)'
;MSHGGFLRQHSDDTDLTNHMMHDYTKADLDDQTRGMLDFAVKLTKNPAGNKKADLQKLRDLGLDEQQVLSTVLITCNFNFMTRLADGLGVEVTENRFEDFKRWMSPEVQAISWLMDRKEV
;
A
#
# COMPACT_ATOMS: atom_id res chain seq x y z
N MET A 1 -3.95 -5.34 -12.56
CA MET A 1 -4.61 -5.28 -11.24
C MET A 1 -4.20 -3.99 -10.54
N SER A 2 -5.10 -3.28 -9.87
CA SER A 2 -4.74 -2.15 -8.99
C SER A 2 -4.20 -2.67 -7.65
N HIS A 3 -3.59 -1.81 -6.84
CA HIS A 3 -3.12 -2.20 -5.50
C HIS A 3 -4.24 -2.76 -4.60
N GLY A 4 -5.47 -2.22 -4.72
CA GLY A 4 -6.65 -2.78 -4.03
C GLY A 4 -7.02 -4.19 -4.52
N GLY A 5 -6.80 -4.50 -5.79
CA GLY A 5 -6.98 -5.87 -6.31
C GLY A 5 -5.96 -6.84 -5.72
N PHE A 6 -4.69 -6.44 -5.58
CA PHE A 6 -3.67 -7.26 -4.92
C PHE A 6 -3.97 -7.46 -3.43
N LEU A 7 -4.44 -6.43 -2.74
CA LEU A 7 -4.84 -6.55 -1.34
C LEU A 7 -5.97 -7.59 -1.19
N ARG A 8 -7.00 -7.51 -2.02
CA ARG A 8 -8.10 -8.50 -2.02
C ARG A 8 -7.62 -9.93 -2.22
N GLN A 9 -6.73 -10.12 -3.19
CA GLN A 9 -6.17 -11.44 -3.50
C GLN A 9 -5.30 -11.98 -2.38
N HIS A 10 -4.59 -11.10 -1.67
CA HIS A 10 -3.76 -11.46 -0.52
C HIS A 10 -4.57 -11.75 0.73
N SER A 11 -5.56 -10.91 1.06
CA SER A 11 -6.31 -10.99 2.31
C SER A 11 -7.48 -11.97 2.28
N ASP A 12 -7.99 -12.32 1.09
CA ASP A 12 -9.29 -12.98 0.91
C ASP A 12 -10.45 -12.26 1.60
N ASP A 13 -10.28 -10.96 1.87
CA ASP A 13 -11.24 -10.13 2.58
C ASP A 13 -11.67 -8.94 1.71
N THR A 14 -12.87 -9.05 1.17
CA THR A 14 -13.49 -8.02 0.33
C THR A 14 -13.88 -6.79 1.14
N ASP A 15 -14.34 -6.95 2.38
CA ASP A 15 -14.80 -5.83 3.21
C ASP A 15 -13.61 -5.00 3.69
N LEU A 16 -12.53 -5.66 4.14
CA LEU A 16 -11.25 -5.00 4.42
C LEU A 16 -10.77 -4.19 3.20
N THR A 17 -10.78 -4.81 2.02
CA THR A 17 -10.35 -4.13 0.78
C THR A 17 -11.22 -2.91 0.49
N ASN A 18 -12.54 -3.04 0.60
CA ASN A 18 -13.48 -1.95 0.36
C ASN A 18 -13.26 -0.80 1.35
N HIS A 19 -13.03 -1.10 2.63
CA HIS A 19 -12.67 -0.09 3.62
C HIS A 19 -11.33 0.57 3.27
N MET A 20 -10.28 -0.19 2.96
CA MET A 20 -8.97 0.39 2.60
C MET A 20 -9.03 1.33 1.39
N MET A 21 -9.88 1.02 0.40
CA MET A 21 -10.01 1.83 -0.81
C MET A 21 -10.77 3.15 -0.59
N HIS A 22 -11.66 3.22 0.41
CA HIS A 22 -12.56 4.37 0.58
C HIS A 22 -12.36 5.11 1.91
N ASP A 23 -12.31 4.38 3.02
CA ASP A 23 -12.11 4.90 4.36
C ASP A 23 -11.53 3.80 5.27
N TYR A 24 -10.21 3.75 5.38
CA TYR A 24 -9.51 2.74 6.17
C TYR A 24 -9.90 2.79 7.66
N THR A 25 -10.45 3.92 8.14
CA THR A 25 -10.80 4.05 9.55
C THR A 25 -11.95 3.13 9.96
N LYS A 26 -12.74 2.65 8.98
CA LYS A 26 -13.86 1.71 9.15
C LYS A 26 -13.45 0.25 9.21
N ALA A 27 -12.20 -0.09 8.88
CA ALA A 27 -11.71 -1.45 8.98
C ALA A 27 -11.39 -1.83 10.43
N ASP A 28 -11.60 -3.11 10.74
CA ASP A 28 -11.10 -3.73 11.96
C ASP A 28 -9.60 -3.99 11.79
N LEU A 29 -8.78 -3.14 12.39
CA LEU A 29 -7.33 -3.15 12.28
C LEU A 29 -6.74 -3.13 13.66
N ASP A 30 -5.64 -3.86 13.85
CA ASP A 30 -4.80 -3.71 15.03
C ASP A 30 -4.20 -2.29 15.12
N ASP A 31 -3.77 -1.92 16.32
CA ASP A 31 -3.26 -0.58 16.61
C ASP A 31 -2.00 -0.24 15.80
N GLN A 32 -1.15 -1.22 15.49
CA GLN A 32 0.06 -1.01 14.68
C GLN A 32 -0.31 -0.66 13.24
N THR A 33 -1.19 -1.45 12.62
CA THR A 33 -1.66 -1.27 11.25
C THR A 33 -2.39 0.05 11.10
N ARG A 34 -3.28 0.38 12.04
CA ARG A 34 -3.96 1.68 12.06
C ARG A 34 -2.97 2.84 12.21
N GLY A 35 -2.00 2.74 13.12
CA GLY A 35 -0.99 3.78 13.32
C GLY A 35 -0.10 4.02 12.10
N MET A 36 0.28 2.96 11.37
CA MET A 36 1.00 3.08 10.10
C MET A 36 0.17 3.87 9.06
N LEU A 37 -1.12 3.56 8.94
CA LEU A 37 -2.02 4.24 8.01
C LEU A 37 -2.28 5.70 8.40
N ASP A 38 -2.48 5.98 9.69
CA ASP A 38 -2.62 7.34 10.21
C ASP A 38 -1.40 8.19 9.84
N PHE A 39 -0.20 7.64 10.04
CA PHE A 39 1.06 8.28 9.65
C PHE A 39 1.16 8.48 8.14
N ALA A 40 0.83 7.45 7.35
CA ALA A 40 0.88 7.52 5.89
C ALA A 40 -0.06 8.61 5.33
N VAL A 41 -1.27 8.72 5.87
CA VAL A 41 -2.25 9.76 5.51
C VAL A 41 -1.73 11.15 5.88
N LYS A 42 -1.17 11.31 7.08
CA LYS A 42 -0.58 12.58 7.51
C LYS A 42 0.56 13.00 6.58
N LEU A 43 1.51 12.10 6.31
CA LEU A 43 2.66 12.37 5.44
C LEU A 43 2.23 12.69 4.00
N THR A 44 1.17 12.04 3.51
CA THR A 44 0.59 12.31 2.19
C THR A 44 -0.06 13.70 2.11
N LYS A 45 -0.84 14.09 3.12
CA LYS A 45 -1.63 15.33 3.10
C LYS A 45 -0.86 16.57 3.56
N ASN A 46 0.07 16.40 4.51
CA ASN A 46 0.84 17.50 5.10
C ASN A 46 2.28 17.05 5.44
N PRO A 47 3.12 16.80 4.44
CA PRO A 47 4.48 16.29 4.65
C PRO A 47 5.34 17.24 5.50
N ALA A 48 5.21 18.56 5.32
CA ALA A 48 5.96 19.57 6.07
C ALA A 48 5.57 19.63 7.56
N GLY A 49 4.39 19.12 7.93
CA GLY A 49 3.89 19.07 9.31
C GLY A 49 4.38 17.86 10.11
N ASN A 50 5.19 16.97 9.53
CA ASN A 50 5.76 15.84 10.25
C ASN A 50 6.84 16.27 11.23
N LYS A 51 6.78 15.68 12.42
CA LYS A 51 7.66 15.95 13.55
C LYS A 51 8.24 14.65 14.07
N LYS A 52 9.31 14.74 14.87
CA LYS A 52 9.90 13.58 15.57
C LYS A 52 8.88 12.80 16.39
N ALA A 53 7.89 13.48 16.98
CA ALA A 53 6.81 12.86 17.74
C ALA A 53 5.92 11.92 16.90
N ASP A 54 5.78 12.15 15.60
CA ASP A 54 4.98 11.26 14.74
C ASP A 54 5.69 9.92 14.52
N LEU A 55 7.01 9.95 14.36
CA LEU A 55 7.83 8.73 14.32
C LEU A 55 7.87 8.03 15.68
N GLN A 56 7.86 8.79 16.78
CA GLN A 56 7.81 8.20 18.11
C GLN A 56 6.51 7.42 18.35
N LYS A 57 5.36 7.93 17.90
CA LYS A 57 4.10 7.18 17.98
C LYS A 57 4.16 5.81 17.33
N LEU A 58 4.83 5.70 16.18
CA LEU A 58 5.02 4.39 15.51
C LEU A 58 5.85 3.44 16.38
N ARG A 59 6.93 3.95 17.02
CA ARG A 59 7.74 3.16 17.95
C ARG A 59 6.97 2.76 19.20
N ASP A 60 6.14 3.65 19.74
CA ASP A 60 5.31 3.39 20.92
C ASP A 60 4.26 2.29 20.65
N LEU A 61 3.87 2.12 19.38
CA LEU A 61 3.03 1.00 18.92
C LEU A 61 3.81 -0.31 18.77
N GLY A 62 5.13 -0.31 18.97
CA GLY A 62 5.99 -1.48 18.91
C GLY A 62 6.65 -1.73 17.54
N LEU A 63 6.62 -0.74 16.63
CA LEU A 63 7.39 -0.84 15.38
C LEU A 63 8.87 -0.64 15.64
N ASP A 64 9.69 -1.49 15.04
CA ASP A 64 11.15 -1.30 15.00
C ASP A 64 11.58 -0.22 13.99
N GLU A 65 12.84 0.18 14.01
CA GLU A 65 13.35 1.22 13.11
C GLU A 65 13.24 0.85 11.63
N GLN A 66 13.35 -0.44 11.29
CA GLN A 66 13.23 -0.90 9.91
C GLN A 66 11.78 -0.79 9.41
N GLN A 67 10.81 -1.12 10.26
CA GLN A 67 9.38 -0.97 10.00
C GLN A 67 8.98 0.50 9.91
N VAL A 68 9.49 1.36 10.79
CA VAL A 68 9.29 2.82 10.70
C VAL A 68 9.84 3.37 9.39
N LEU A 69 11.08 3.01 9.04
CA LEU A 69 11.70 3.41 7.78
C LEU A 69 10.90 2.91 6.58
N SER A 70 10.46 1.65 6.60
CA SER A 70 9.66 1.06 5.51
C SER A 70 8.33 1.78 5.34
N THR A 71 7.66 2.13 6.44
CA THR A 71 6.40 2.89 6.42
C THR A 71 6.59 4.24 5.72
N VAL A 72 7.67 4.97 6.06
CA VAL A 72 8.00 6.25 5.43
C VAL A 72 8.33 6.07 3.95
N LEU A 73 9.20 5.11 3.61
CA LEU A 73 9.67 4.89 2.24
C LEU A 73 8.52 4.47 1.32
N ILE A 74 7.69 3.53 1.75
CA ILE A 74 6.53 3.07 0.97
C ILE A 74 5.58 4.25 0.74
N THR A 75 5.25 5.01 1.78
CA THR A 75 4.38 6.19 1.65
C THR A 75 4.93 7.21 0.66
N CYS A 76 6.24 7.52 0.75
CA CYS A 76 6.89 8.46 -0.15
C CYS A 76 6.94 7.94 -1.60
N ASN A 77 7.26 6.66 -1.80
CA ASN A 77 7.33 6.05 -3.12
C ASN A 77 5.97 6.12 -3.84
N PHE A 78 4.88 5.77 -3.14
CA PHE A 78 3.54 5.88 -3.72
C PHE A 78 3.14 7.33 -4.00
N ASN A 79 3.49 8.28 -3.13
CA ASN A 79 3.27 9.70 -3.39
C ASN A 79 4.00 10.20 -4.65
N PHE A 80 5.21 9.71 -4.90
CA PHE A 80 5.98 10.02 -6.11
C PHE A 80 5.35 9.37 -7.34
N MET A 81 5.07 8.06 -7.29
CA MET A 81 4.54 7.31 -8.43
C MET A 81 3.16 7.80 -8.87
N THR A 82 2.28 8.14 -7.93
CA THR A 82 0.96 8.73 -8.26
C THR A 82 1.13 10.04 -9.02
N ARG A 83 2.02 10.94 -8.57
CA ARG A 83 2.29 12.22 -9.26
C ARG A 83 2.93 12.02 -10.63
N LEU A 84 3.81 11.02 -10.76
CA LEU A 84 4.43 10.68 -12.04
C LEU A 84 3.38 10.16 -13.04
N ALA A 85 2.51 9.24 -12.60
CA ALA A 85 1.44 8.70 -13.42
C ALA A 85 0.45 9.80 -13.84
N ASP A 86 -0.04 10.59 -12.89
CA ASP A 86 -0.99 11.68 -13.15
C ASP A 86 -0.39 12.76 -14.04
N GLY A 87 0.87 13.16 -13.76
CA GLY A 87 1.57 14.21 -14.51
C GLY A 87 1.89 13.83 -15.96
N LEU A 88 2.02 12.52 -16.25
CA LEU A 88 2.26 12.01 -17.60
C LEU A 88 0.99 11.47 -18.29
N GLY A 89 -0.16 11.46 -17.60
CA GLY A 89 -1.41 10.92 -18.15
C GLY A 89 -1.37 9.41 -18.39
N VAL A 90 -0.71 8.65 -17.50
CA VAL A 90 -0.59 7.19 -17.63
C VAL A 90 -1.96 6.52 -17.46
N GLU A 91 -2.42 5.83 -18.49
CA GLU A 91 -3.68 5.08 -18.46
C GLU A 91 -3.51 3.64 -17.96
N VAL A 92 -4.58 3.09 -17.40
CA VAL A 92 -4.66 1.68 -16.99
C VAL A 92 -5.05 0.84 -18.19
N THR A 93 -4.11 0.08 -18.75
CA THR A 93 -4.40 -0.87 -19.85
C THR A 93 -5.14 -2.10 -19.33
N GLU A 94 -5.99 -2.69 -20.18
CA GLU A 94 -6.71 -3.94 -19.88
C GLU A 94 -5.73 -5.12 -19.62
N ASN A 95 -4.58 -5.12 -20.30
CA ASN A 95 -3.54 -6.15 -20.20
C ASN A 95 -2.53 -5.91 -19.06
N ARG A 96 -2.76 -4.93 -18.16
CA ARG A 96 -1.81 -4.56 -17.09
C ARG A 96 -1.29 -5.75 -16.29
N PHE A 97 -2.12 -6.78 -16.05
CA PHE A 97 -1.68 -7.95 -15.28
C PHE A 97 -0.64 -8.79 -16.04
N GLU A 98 -0.85 -9.00 -17.35
CA GLU A 98 0.12 -9.72 -18.19
C GLU A 98 1.39 -8.89 -18.39
N ASP A 99 1.25 -7.58 -18.55
CA ASP A 99 2.38 -6.65 -18.60
C ASP A 99 3.20 -6.74 -17.30
N PHE A 100 2.53 -6.75 -16.15
CA PHE A 100 3.17 -6.91 -14.84
C PHE A 100 3.89 -8.26 -14.74
N LYS A 101 3.23 -9.36 -15.16
CA LYS A 101 3.81 -10.70 -15.15
C LYS A 101 5.09 -10.78 -15.97
N ARG A 102 5.10 -10.18 -17.17
CA ARG A 102 6.26 -10.12 -18.07
C ARG A 102 7.46 -9.39 -17.45
N TRP A 103 7.22 -8.39 -16.61
CA TRP A 103 8.28 -7.59 -15.98
C TRP A 103 8.88 -8.22 -14.71
N MET A 104 8.29 -9.33 -14.22
CA MET A 104 8.71 -9.94 -12.97
C MET A 104 9.70 -11.07 -13.17
N SER A 105 10.66 -11.19 -12.24
CA SER A 105 11.64 -12.26 -12.24
C SER A 105 10.98 -13.63 -12.02
N PRO A 106 11.57 -14.74 -12.49
CA PRO A 106 10.99 -16.08 -12.34
C PRO A 106 10.61 -16.43 -10.90
N GLU A 107 11.38 -15.96 -9.92
CA GLU A 107 11.13 -16.19 -8.49
C GLU A 107 9.83 -15.53 -8.03
N VAL A 108 9.56 -14.30 -8.49
CA VAL A 108 8.30 -13.62 -8.21
C VAL A 108 7.14 -14.28 -8.97
N GLN A 109 7.40 -14.82 -10.17
CA GLN A 109 6.40 -15.56 -10.92
C GLN A 109 5.95 -16.86 -10.25
N ALA A 110 6.76 -17.42 -9.36
CA ALA A 110 6.43 -18.63 -8.62
C ALA A 110 5.50 -18.38 -7.40
N ILE A 111 5.22 -17.12 -7.06
CA ILE A 111 4.35 -16.78 -5.92
C ILE A 111 2.88 -16.94 -6.33
N SER A 112 2.27 -18.05 -5.93
CA SER A 112 0.90 -18.43 -6.35
C SER A 112 -0.16 -17.39 -5.98
N TRP A 113 -0.15 -16.86 -4.74
CA TRP A 113 -1.11 -15.83 -4.34
C TRP A 113 -0.99 -14.54 -5.15
N LEU A 114 0.15 -14.27 -5.78
CA LEU A 114 0.38 -13.05 -6.57
C LEU A 114 0.06 -13.26 -8.06
N MET A 115 0.36 -14.45 -8.58
CA MET A 115 0.31 -14.74 -10.02
C MET A 115 -0.95 -15.47 -10.49
N ASP A 116 -1.64 -16.16 -9.60
CA ASP A 116 -2.85 -16.90 -9.94
C ASP A 116 -4.07 -16.08 -9.54
N ARG A 117 -4.87 -15.62 -10.53
CA ARG A 117 -6.14 -14.95 -10.21
C ARG A 117 -7.02 -15.92 -9.43
N LYS A 118 -7.40 -15.54 -8.21
CA LYS A 118 -8.48 -16.21 -7.50
C LYS A 118 -9.77 -15.92 -8.27
N GLU A 119 -10.50 -16.97 -8.66
CA GLU A 119 -11.84 -16.83 -9.23
C GLU A 119 -12.74 -16.14 -8.20
N VAL A 120 -13.52 -15.15 -8.67
CA VAL A 120 -14.43 -14.34 -7.84
C VAL A 120 -15.77 -15.06 -7.72
#